data_AF-A0AAW9ECP9-F1
#
_entry.id   AF-A0AAW9ECP9-F1
#
_cell.length_a   1.000
_cell.length_b   1.000
_cell.length_c   1.000
_cell.angle_alpha   90.00
_cell.angle_beta   90.00
_cell.angle_gamma   90.00
#
_symmetry.space_group_name_H-M   'P 1'
#
loop_
_entity.id
_entity.type
_entity.pdbx_description
1 polymer ?
#
loop_
_entity_poly.entity_id
_entity_poly.type
_entity_poly.pdbx_seq_one_letter_code
_entity_poly.pdbx_strand_id
1 'polypeptide(L)'
;PWLDVPVVKITNCLLAPSANELGEPQEEQSCIRCSACADACPADLLPQQLYWFSKGQQHDKATTHNIVDCIECGACAWVCPSNIP
;
A
#
# COMPACT_ATOMS: atom_id res chain seq x y z
N PRO A 1 14.54 -15.31 1.50
CA PRO A 1 13.71 -16.35 0.86
C PRO A 1 14.57 -17.26 -0.04
N TRP A 2 14.27 -18.56 -0.09
CA TRP A 2 15.03 -19.56 -0.86
C TRP A 2 14.32 -19.73 -2.22
N LEU A 3 15.06 -19.92 -3.32
CA LEU A 3 14.48 -19.93 -4.68
C LEU A 3 13.57 -21.14 -4.95
N ASP A 4 13.66 -22.17 -4.10
CA ASP A 4 12.97 -23.45 -4.25
C ASP A 4 11.56 -23.45 -3.64
N VAL A 5 11.16 -22.35 -3.00
CA VAL A 5 9.83 -22.19 -2.42
C VAL A 5 8.85 -21.76 -3.52
N PRO A 6 7.84 -22.57 -3.85
CA PRO A 6 6.88 -22.22 -4.89
C PRO A 6 5.95 -21.08 -4.44
N VAL A 7 5.34 -20.41 -5.42
CA VAL A 7 4.17 -19.56 -5.15
C VAL A 7 3.04 -20.44 -4.63
N VAL A 8 2.51 -20.10 -3.47
CA VAL A 8 1.47 -20.86 -2.77
C VAL A 8 0.14 -20.10 -2.77
N LYS A 9 -0.96 -20.78 -2.45
CA LYS A 9 -2.31 -20.17 -2.40
C LYS A 9 -2.38 -18.89 -1.55
N ILE A 10 -1.54 -18.80 -0.51
CA ILE A 10 -1.50 -17.65 0.41
C ILE A 10 -0.65 -16.48 -0.11
N THR A 11 -0.07 -16.57 -1.31
CA THR A 11 0.64 -15.45 -1.94
C THR A 11 -0.38 -14.47 -2.52
N ASN A 12 -0.54 -13.31 -1.88
CA ASN A 12 -1.49 -12.27 -2.30
C ASN A 12 -1.03 -11.51 -3.55
N CYS A 13 0.22 -11.03 -3.54
CA CYS A 13 0.75 -10.17 -4.60
C CYS A 13 2.24 -10.46 -4.87
N LEU A 14 2.64 -10.36 -6.14
CA LEU A 14 4.04 -10.38 -6.58
C LEU A 14 4.34 -9.07 -7.31
N LEU A 15 5.17 -8.23 -6.70
CA LEU A 15 5.63 -6.98 -7.29
C LEU A 15 7.04 -7.19 -7.85
N ALA A 16 7.21 -6.98 -9.16
CA ALA A 16 8.49 -7.14 -9.86
C ALA A 16 8.79 -5.95 -10.80
N PRO A 17 8.80 -4.70 -10.30
CA PRO A 17 9.13 -3.54 -11.11
C PRO A 17 10.63 -3.48 -11.44
N SER A 18 10.96 -2.94 -12.60
CA SER A 18 12.33 -2.61 -12.99
C SER A 18 12.84 -1.36 -12.27
N ALA A 19 14.16 -1.15 -12.25
CA ALA A 19 14.76 0.05 -11.66
C ALA A 19 14.25 1.36 -12.29
N ASN A 20 13.92 1.32 -13.58
CA ASN A 20 13.36 2.48 -14.28
C ASN A 20 11.89 2.77 -13.90
N GLU A 21 11.16 1.80 -13.33
CA GLU A 21 9.75 1.94 -12.94
C GLU A 21 9.57 2.39 -11.48
N LEU A 22 10.54 2.10 -10.60
CA LEU A 22 10.49 2.48 -9.18
C LEU A 22 11.00 3.90 -8.90
N GLY A 23 11.77 4.49 -9.82
CA GLY A 23 12.40 5.80 -9.62
C GLY A 23 13.39 5.82 -8.44
N GLU A 24 13.91 7.01 -8.13
CA GLU A 24 14.74 7.22 -6.95
C GLU A 24 13.85 7.33 -5.69
N PRO A 25 14.24 6.73 -4.55
CA PRO A 25 13.51 6.89 -3.30
C PRO A 25 13.42 8.37 -2.91
N GLN A 26 12.20 8.91 -2.85
CA GLN A 26 11.96 10.29 -2.43
C GLN A 26 11.66 10.36 -0.92
N GLU A 27 11.95 11.48 -0.29
CA GLU A 27 11.59 11.66 1.13
C GLU A 27 10.07 11.72 1.32
N GLU A 28 9.57 11.05 2.36
CA GLU A 28 8.16 11.14 2.75
C GLU A 28 7.76 12.59 3.05
N GLN A 29 6.74 13.08 2.36
CA GLN A 29 6.15 14.39 2.57
C GLN A 29 4.80 14.30 3.30
N SER A 30 4.28 15.44 3.74
CA SER A 30 2.94 15.48 4.33
C SER A 30 1.86 15.15 3.30
N CYS A 31 0.83 14.40 3.73
CA CYS A 31 -0.32 14.07 2.89
C CYS A 31 -1.08 15.35 2.47
N ILE A 32 -1.22 15.59 1.17
CA ILE A 32 -1.95 16.75 0.61
C ILE A 32 -3.43 16.48 0.31
N ARG A 33 -3.94 15.28 0.66
CA ARG A 33 -5.34 14.87 0.46
C ARG A 33 -5.82 14.95 -0.99
N CYS A 34 -4.98 14.51 -1.93
CA CYS A 34 -5.27 14.53 -3.37
C CYS A 34 -6.17 13.39 -3.89
N SER A 35 -6.66 12.49 -3.02
CA SER A 35 -7.44 11.27 -3.32
C SER A 35 -6.82 10.21 -4.23
N ALA A 36 -5.67 10.46 -4.88
CA ALA A 36 -5.05 9.52 -5.83
C ALA A 36 -4.90 8.08 -5.29
N CYS A 37 -4.53 7.91 -4.02
CA CYS A 37 -4.40 6.59 -3.39
C CYS A 37 -5.73 5.82 -3.28
N ALA A 38 -6.86 6.52 -3.09
CA ALA A 38 -8.18 5.90 -3.07
C ALA A 38 -8.62 5.53 -4.48
N ASP A 39 -8.41 6.42 -5.45
CA ASP A 39 -8.76 6.20 -6.86
C ASP A 39 -7.99 5.03 -7.49
N ALA A 40 -6.75 4.77 -7.03
CA ALA A 40 -5.91 3.68 -7.52
C ALA A 40 -6.12 2.34 -6.77
N CYS A 41 -6.88 2.32 -5.67
CA CYS A 41 -6.99 1.12 -4.84
C CYS A 41 -7.91 0.08 -5.50
N PRO A 42 -7.41 -1.11 -5.90
CA PRO A 42 -8.24 -2.13 -6.54
C PRO A 42 -9.21 -2.85 -5.59
N ALA A 43 -9.06 -2.66 -4.29
CA ALA A 43 -9.92 -3.22 -3.25
C ALA A 43 -10.92 -2.20 -2.68
N ASP A 44 -11.05 -1.02 -3.32
CA ASP A 44 -11.98 0.05 -2.92
C ASP A 44 -11.84 0.48 -1.45
N LEU A 45 -10.60 0.44 -0.92
CA LEU A 45 -10.28 0.87 0.45
C LEU A 45 -9.97 2.38 0.49
N LEU A 46 -9.77 2.89 1.71
CA LEU A 46 -9.28 4.25 1.97
C LEU A 46 -7.85 4.21 2.54
N PRO A 47 -6.79 4.03 1.70
CA PRO A 47 -5.41 3.88 2.15
C PRO A 47 -4.95 5.04 3.05
N GLN A 48 -5.35 6.27 2.72
CA GLN A 48 -5.05 7.44 3.52
C GLN A 48 -5.47 7.29 4.99
N GLN A 49 -6.66 6.76 5.27
CA GLN A 49 -7.15 6.58 6.64
C GLN A 49 -6.49 5.38 7.31
N LEU A 50 -6.35 4.29 6.58
CA LEU A 50 -5.70 3.06 7.04
C LEU A 50 -4.25 3.30 7.44
N TYR A 51 -3.50 4.06 6.64
CA TYR A 51 -2.14 4.50 6.97
C TYR A 51 -2.10 5.25 8.30
N TRP A 52 -2.98 6.24 8.51
CA TRP A 52 -3.01 7.01 9.75
C TRP A 52 -3.41 6.17 10.97
N PHE A 53 -4.33 5.22 10.82
CA PHE A 53 -4.69 4.31 11.89
C PHE A 53 -3.55 3.35 12.22
N SER A 54 -2.87 2.79 11.21
CA SER A 54 -1.70 1.94 11.40
C SER A 54 -0.56 2.70 12.08
N LYS A 55 -0.19 3.88 11.57
CA LYS A 55 0.84 4.76 12.14
C LYS A 55 0.53 5.19 13.56
N GLY A 56 -0.76 5.40 13.86
CA GLY A 56 -1.26 5.75 15.18
C GLY A 56 -1.51 4.57 16.12
N GLN A 57 -1.13 3.33 15.75
CA GLN A 57 -1.39 2.09 16.50
C GLN A 57 -2.88 1.86 16.84
N GLN A 58 -3.79 2.40 16.03
CA GLN A 58 -5.24 2.30 16.18
C GLN A 58 -5.79 1.11 15.37
N HIS A 59 -5.34 -0.10 15.70
CA HIS A 59 -5.65 -1.32 14.91
C HIS A 59 -7.15 -1.65 14.87
N ASP A 60 -7.89 -1.33 15.94
CA ASP A 60 -9.35 -1.52 15.96
C ASP A 60 -10.06 -0.68 14.90
N LYS A 61 -9.58 0.55 14.68
CA LYS A 61 -10.12 1.45 13.64
C LYS A 61 -9.74 0.98 12.25
N ALA A 62 -8.49 0.52 12.06
CA ALA A 62 -8.06 -0.08 10.80
C ALA A 62 -8.91 -1.31 10.45
N THR A 63 -9.20 -2.16 11.43
CA THR A 63 -10.07 -3.34 11.27
C THR A 63 -11.50 -2.95 10.91
N THR A 64 -12.05 -1.93 11.58
CA THR A 64 -13.38 -1.39 11.27
C THR A 64 -13.45 -0.77 9.87
N HIS A 65 -12.30 -0.43 9.28
CA HIS A 65 -12.18 0.11 7.91
C HIS A 65 -11.63 -0.94 6.93
N ASN A 66 -11.88 -2.21 7.22
CA ASN A 66 -11.61 -3.33 6.31
C ASN A 66 -10.14 -3.45 5.88
N ILE A 67 -9.19 -3.14 6.76
CA ILE A 67 -7.75 -3.35 6.49
C ILE A 67 -7.43 -4.80 6.08
N VAL A 68 -8.25 -5.76 6.53
CA VAL A 68 -8.10 -7.19 6.20
C VAL A 68 -8.40 -7.52 4.74
N ASP A 69 -9.10 -6.64 4.03
CA ASP A 69 -9.37 -6.77 2.59
C ASP A 69 -8.20 -6.22 1.75
N CYS A 70 -7.18 -5.64 2.38
CA CYS A 70 -5.98 -5.17 1.69
C CYS A 70 -5.23 -6.36 1.07
N ILE A 71 -5.09 -6.34 -0.24
CA ILE A 71 -4.40 -7.40 -1.02
C ILE A 71 -2.89 -7.13 -1.20
N GLU A 72 -2.32 -6.18 -0.46
CA GLU A 72 -0.89 -5.87 -0.46
C GLU A 72 -0.33 -5.52 -1.86
N CYS A 73 -1.16 -4.91 -2.71
CA CYS A 73 -0.80 -4.58 -4.10
C CYS A 73 0.16 -3.39 -4.28
N GLY A 74 0.35 -2.55 -3.25
CA GLY A 74 1.25 -1.39 -3.31
C GLY A 74 0.84 -0.25 -4.26
N ALA A 75 -0.33 -0.32 -4.90
CA ALA A 75 -0.80 0.70 -5.85
C ALA A 75 -0.93 2.10 -5.19
N CYS A 76 -1.38 2.15 -3.94
CA CYS A 76 -1.51 3.39 -3.17
C CYS A 76 -0.17 4.10 -2.94
N ALA A 77 0.89 3.35 -2.67
CA ALA A 77 2.24 3.86 -2.49
C ALA A 77 2.81 4.40 -3.80
N TRP A 78 2.58 3.68 -4.91
CA TRP A 78 3.10 4.05 -6.22
C TRP A 78 2.50 5.35 -6.78
N VAL A 79 1.20 5.60 -6.59
CA VAL A 79 0.55 6.84 -7.08
C VAL A 79 0.72 8.04 -6.15
N CYS A 80 1.25 7.85 -4.94
CA CYS A 80 1.20 8.89 -3.90
C CYS A 80 2.22 10.00 -4.19
N PRO A 81 1.79 11.25 -4.47
CA PRO A 81 2.73 12.34 -4.73
C PRO A 81 3.52 12.78 -3.48
N SER A 82 3.04 12.41 -2.29
CA SER A 82 3.72 12.65 -1.02
C SER A 82 4.68 11.52 -0.64
N ASN A 83 4.85 10.51 -1.49
CA ASN A 83 5.67 9.32 -1.26
C ASN A 83 5.34 8.59 0.06
N ILE A 84 4.05 8.56 0.43
CA ILE A 84 3.54 7.84 1.61
C ILE A 84 3.11 6.42 1.17
N PRO A 85 3.54 5.36 1.88
CA PRO A 85 3.18 3.97 1.55
C PRO A 85 1.73 3.60 1.87
#